data_AF-A0AAW9B2E7-F1
#
_entry.id   AF-A0AAW9B2E7-F1
#
_cell.length_a   1.000
_cell.length_b   1.000
_cell.length_c   1.000
_cell.angle_alpha   90.00
_cell.angle_beta   90.00
_cell.angle_gamma   90.00
#
_symmetry.space_group_name_H-M   'P 1'
#
loop_
_entity.id
_entity.type
_entity.pdbx_description
1 polymer ?
#
loop_
_entity_poly.entity_id
_entity_poly.type
_entity_poly.pdbx_seq_one_letter_code
_entity_poly.pdbx_strand_id
1 'polypeptide(L)'
;MVTSVRRWFLCTLVVGLLPSIGRFIIWFFSMEPTIAAYSVTDLVSFGFILHISVLNEVHRGTASDESWKFTHFWLSVVSIVLYSFVYISTIQIENGTALDISKVEFVTFVLVFASAFHGYSVLTKLDVEADEQQITEGKA
;
A
#
# COMPACT_ATOMS: atom_id res chain seq x y z
N MET A 1 -1.29 -23.34 -5.87
CA MET A 1 -2.55 -22.81 -6.41
C MET A 1 -2.62 -21.35 -5.96
N VAL A 2 -2.79 -20.36 -6.84
CA VAL A 2 -2.88 -18.96 -6.38
C VAL A 2 -4.30 -18.74 -5.86
N THR A 3 -4.46 -18.55 -4.55
CA THR A 3 -5.76 -18.32 -3.90
C THR A 3 -6.40 -17.00 -4.36
N SER A 4 -7.69 -16.83 -4.07
CA SER A 4 -8.43 -15.60 -4.35
C SER A 4 -7.84 -14.37 -3.63
N VAL A 5 -7.30 -14.55 -2.43
CA VAL A 5 -6.71 -13.48 -1.60
C VAL A 5 -5.42 -12.95 -2.21
N ARG A 6 -4.52 -13.85 -2.64
CA ARG A 6 -3.27 -13.46 -3.28
C ARG A 6 -3.50 -12.76 -4.63
N ARG A 7 -4.49 -13.22 -5.42
CA ARG A 7 -4.88 -12.57 -6.68
C ARG A 7 -5.43 -11.16 -6.43
N TRP A 8 -6.32 -11.03 -5.46
CA TRP A 8 -6.93 -9.76 -5.10
C TRP A 8 -5.88 -8.72 -4.71
N PHE A 9 -4.96 -9.09 -3.81
CA PHE A 9 -3.91 -8.18 -3.40
C PHE A 9 -2.96 -7.81 -4.55
N LEU A 10 -2.59 -8.75 -5.41
CA LEU A 10 -1.76 -8.44 -6.55
C LEU A 10 -2.45 -7.45 -7.50
N CYS A 11 -3.76 -7.62 -7.73
CA CYS A 11 -4.56 -6.65 -8.47
C CYS A 11 -4.53 -5.28 -7.78
N THR A 12 -4.70 -5.21 -6.46
CA THR A 12 -4.67 -3.93 -5.71
C THR A 12 -3.30 -3.27 -5.74
N LEU A 13 -2.22 -4.04 -5.70
CA LEU A 13 -0.85 -3.55 -5.80
C LEU A 13 -0.56 -2.96 -7.19
N VAL A 14 -1.02 -3.64 -8.25
CA VAL A 14 -0.91 -3.14 -9.63
C VAL A 14 -1.76 -1.88 -9.83
N VAL A 15 -3.00 -1.87 -9.33
CA VAL A 15 -3.89 -0.69 -9.41
C VAL A 15 -3.31 0.48 -8.62
N GLY A 16 -2.74 0.23 -7.44
CA GLY A 16 -2.10 1.26 -6.63
C GLY A 16 -0.87 1.89 -7.27
N LEU A 17 -0.16 1.15 -8.12
CA LEU A 17 0.98 1.65 -8.88
C LEU A 17 0.59 2.37 -10.18
N LEU A 18 -0.68 2.31 -10.57
CA LEU A 18 -1.16 2.87 -11.84
C LEU A 18 -0.86 4.38 -12.00
N PRO A 19 -0.99 5.25 -10.97
CA PRO A 19 -0.57 6.64 -11.07
C PRO A 19 0.93 6.80 -11.38
N SER A 20 1.78 6.05 -10.67
CA SER A 20 3.24 6.06 -10.88
C SER A 20 3.62 5.55 -12.28
N ILE A 21 2.96 4.47 -12.74
CA ILE A 21 3.18 3.91 -14.09
C ILE A 21 2.75 4.93 -15.14
N GLY A 22 1.59 5.56 -14.97
CA GLY A 22 1.08 6.60 -15.87
C GLY A 22 2.04 7.78 -15.97
N ARG A 23 2.52 8.30 -14.84
CA ARG A 23 3.50 9.39 -14.82
C ARG A 23 4.82 8.99 -15.47
N PHE A 24 5.31 7.77 -15.21
CA PHE A 24 6.53 7.26 -15.84
C PHE A 24 6.40 7.16 -17.37
N ILE A 25 5.25 6.69 -17.88
CA ILE A 25 4.98 6.63 -19.32
C ILE A 25 4.97 8.05 -19.90
N ILE A 26 4.28 9.00 -19.27
CA ILE A 26 4.24 10.40 -19.73
C ILE A 26 5.65 11.01 -19.75
N TRP A 27 6.42 10.81 -18.68
CA TRP A 27 7.81 11.24 -18.61
C TRP A 27 8.66 10.66 -19.73
N PHE A 28 8.53 9.36 -20.01
CA PHE A 28 9.31 8.67 -21.04
C PHE A 28 9.05 9.21 -22.46
N PHE A 29 7.81 9.60 -22.76
CA PHE A 29 7.44 10.18 -24.05
C PHE A 29 7.59 11.71 -24.11
N SER A 30 7.85 12.37 -22.97
CA SER A 30 8.00 13.80 -22.90
C SER A 30 9.35 14.25 -23.45
N MET A 31 9.34 15.31 -24.27
CA MET A 31 10.55 16.06 -24.60
C MET A 31 10.82 17.22 -23.63
N GLU A 32 9.88 17.49 -22.71
CA GLU A 32 10.04 18.52 -21.69
C GLU A 32 10.78 17.98 -20.46
N PRO A 33 11.87 18.65 -20.01
CA PRO A 33 12.66 18.22 -18.84
C PRO A 33 11.96 18.51 -17.50
N THR A 34 10.80 19.17 -17.52
CA THR A 34 10.03 19.59 -16.34
C THR A 34 9.13 18.50 -15.79
N ILE A 35 8.83 17.46 -16.57
CA ILE A 35 8.02 16.33 -16.11
C ILE A 35 8.93 15.43 -15.26
N ALA A 36 8.56 15.22 -14.01
CA ALA A 36 9.25 14.26 -13.15
C ALA A 36 8.81 12.82 -13.45
N ALA A 37 9.75 11.87 -13.38
CA ALA A 37 9.46 10.45 -13.61
C ALA A 37 8.56 9.83 -12.53
N TYR A 38 8.55 10.39 -11.32
CA TYR A 38 7.70 9.99 -10.21
C TYR A 38 7.34 11.22 -9.35
N SER A 39 6.36 11.06 -8.46
CA SER A 39 6.05 12.04 -7.41
C SER A 39 5.80 11.35 -6.08
N VAL A 40 6.07 12.07 -5.00
CA VAL A 40 5.67 11.71 -3.64
C VAL A 40 4.16 11.41 -3.58
N THR A 41 3.33 12.18 -4.28
CA THR A 41 1.87 12.00 -4.27
C THR A 41 1.42 10.68 -4.88
N ASP A 42 2.17 10.13 -5.85
CA ASP A 42 1.87 8.80 -6.41
C ASP A 42 2.18 7.70 -5.40
N LEU A 43 3.31 7.82 -4.70
CA LEU A 43 3.73 6.90 -3.64
C LEU A 43 2.78 6.93 -2.44
N VAL A 44 2.27 8.10 -2.08
CA VAL A 44 1.25 8.25 -1.04
C VAL A 44 -0.05 7.57 -1.44
N SER A 45 -0.49 7.78 -2.68
CA SER A 45 -1.70 7.14 -3.23
C SER A 45 -1.58 5.61 -3.24
N PHE A 46 -0.41 5.09 -3.61
CA PHE A 46 -0.07 3.67 -3.50
C PHE A 46 -0.19 3.18 -2.04
N GLY A 47 0.40 3.92 -1.09
CA GLY A 47 0.33 3.61 0.35
C GLY A 47 -1.11 3.54 0.88
N PHE A 48 -1.98 4.46 0.49
CA PHE A 48 -3.40 4.42 0.85
C PHE A 48 -4.09 3.18 0.31
N ILE A 49 -3.95 2.90 -0.98
CA ILE A 49 -4.58 1.74 -1.63
C ILE A 49 -4.12 0.44 -0.98
N LEU A 50 -2.83 0.34 -0.67
CA LEU A 50 -2.24 -0.80 0.00
C LEU A 50 -2.85 -1.04 1.39
N HIS A 51 -2.92 -0.01 2.24
CA HIS A 51 -3.47 -0.16 3.59
C HIS A 51 -4.98 -0.34 3.62
N ILE A 52 -5.72 0.26 2.68
CA ILE A 52 -7.16 -0.02 2.50
C ILE A 52 -7.36 -1.50 2.12
N SER A 53 -6.51 -2.05 1.24
CA SER A 53 -6.55 -3.48 0.91
C SER A 53 -6.26 -4.35 2.12
N VAL A 54 -5.25 -4.01 2.92
CA VAL A 54 -4.90 -4.75 4.14
C VAL A 54 -6.06 -4.72 5.13
N LEU A 55 -6.69 -3.56 5.34
CA LEU A 55 -7.87 -3.44 6.20
C LEU A 55 -9.02 -4.33 5.72
N ASN A 56 -9.29 -4.33 4.42
CA ASN A 56 -10.32 -5.16 3.81
C ASN A 56 -10.04 -6.67 4.05
N GLU A 57 -8.80 -7.10 3.84
CA GLU A 57 -8.44 -8.51 4.02
C GLU A 57 -8.39 -8.93 5.50
N VAL A 58 -7.90 -8.09 6.39
CA VAL A 58 -7.90 -8.37 7.84
C VAL A 58 -9.32 -8.44 8.37
N HIS A 59 -10.23 -7.57 7.90
CA HIS A 59 -11.63 -7.58 8.30
C HIS A 59 -12.40 -8.79 7.75
N ARG A 60 -12.15 -9.16 6.50
CA ARG A 60 -12.79 -10.33 5.86
C ARG A 60 -12.17 -11.65 6.31
N GLY A 61 -10.90 -11.64 6.69
CA GLY A 61 -10.12 -12.82 7.03
C GLY A 61 -10.73 -13.58 8.19
N THR A 62 -10.83 -14.89 8.04
CA THR A 62 -11.26 -15.84 9.07
C THR A 62 -10.10 -16.22 10.01
N ALA A 63 -9.03 -15.41 10.05
CA ALA A 63 -7.89 -15.66 10.92
C ALA A 63 -8.38 -15.97 12.33
N SER A 64 -7.89 -17.07 12.89
CA SER A 64 -8.37 -17.58 14.18
C SER A 64 -7.94 -16.69 15.35
N ASP A 65 -6.93 -15.84 15.12
CA ASP A 65 -6.35 -14.94 16.11
C ASP A 65 -6.88 -13.50 15.97
N GLU A 66 -7.84 -13.16 16.85
CA GLU A 66 -8.43 -11.82 16.95
C GLU A 66 -7.42 -10.74 17.38
N SER A 67 -6.40 -11.10 18.18
CA SER A 67 -5.36 -10.15 18.61
C SER A 67 -4.47 -9.74 17.43
N TRP A 68 -4.14 -10.71 16.58
CA TRP A 68 -3.41 -10.46 15.34
C TRP A 68 -4.18 -9.54 14.39
N LYS A 69 -5.49 -9.77 14.20
CA LYS A 69 -6.34 -8.90 13.38
C LYS A 69 -6.35 -7.48 13.93
N PHE A 70 -6.59 -7.34 15.23
CA PHE A 70 -6.64 -6.03 15.88
C PHE A 70 -5.33 -5.25 15.69
N THR A 71 -4.19 -5.92 15.87
CA THR A 71 -2.87 -5.30 15.72
C THR A 71 -2.63 -4.81 14.29
N HIS A 72 -2.90 -5.64 13.28
CA HIS A 72 -2.67 -5.25 11.88
C HIS A 72 -3.72 -4.28 11.33
N PHE A 73 -4.93 -4.28 11.90
CA PHE A 73 -5.93 -3.25 11.65
C PHE A 73 -5.40 -1.88 12.09
N TRP A 74 -5.00 -1.75 13.35
CA TRP A 74 -4.48 -0.47 13.87
C TRP A 74 -3.20 -0.04 13.21
N LEU A 75 -2.29 -0.97 12.90
CA LEU A 75 -1.08 -0.65 12.15
C LEU A 75 -1.41 -0.03 10.79
N SER A 76 -2.42 -0.56 10.09
CA SER A 76 -2.87 0.01 8.80
C SER A 76 -3.50 1.39 8.97
N VAL A 77 -4.32 1.59 10.01
CA VAL A 77 -4.91 2.91 10.32
C VAL A 77 -3.83 3.95 10.61
N VAL A 78 -2.83 3.60 11.44
CA VAL A 78 -1.70 4.48 11.75
C VAL A 78 -0.92 4.83 10.49
N SER A 79 -0.64 3.86 9.62
CA SER A 79 0.04 4.12 8.36
C SER A 79 -0.76 5.07 7.44
N ILE A 80 -2.07 4.93 7.34
CA ILE A 80 -2.93 5.87 6.60
C ILE A 80 -2.81 7.30 7.17
N VAL A 81 -2.79 7.44 8.49
CA VAL A 81 -2.57 8.75 9.12
C VAL A 81 -1.19 9.31 8.76
N LEU A 82 -0.12 8.50 8.78
CA LEU A 82 1.22 8.92 8.37
C LEU A 82 1.29 9.36 6.90
N TYR A 83 0.68 8.59 5.99
CA TYR A 83 0.57 8.97 4.58
C TYR A 83 -0.21 10.28 4.38
N SER A 84 -1.22 10.54 5.23
CA SER A 84 -1.96 11.80 5.20
C SER A 84 -1.09 12.99 5.61
N PHE A 85 -0.19 12.82 6.59
CA PHE A 85 0.79 13.87 6.93
C PHE A 85 1.78 14.13 5.79
N VAL A 86 2.24 13.07 5.10
CA VAL A 86 3.09 13.22 3.90
C VAL A 86 2.34 13.98 2.81
N TYR A 87 1.09 13.64 2.54
CA TYR A 87 0.25 14.33 1.56
C TYR A 87 0.07 15.83 1.87
N ILE A 88 -0.20 16.16 3.13
CA ILE A 88 -0.31 17.56 3.56
C ILE A 88 1.04 18.26 3.37
N SER A 89 2.16 17.59 3.67
CA SER A 89 3.49 18.14 3.46
C SER A 89 3.77 18.44 1.99
N THR A 90 3.34 17.58 1.06
CA THR A 90 3.46 17.86 -0.38
C THR A 90 2.66 19.09 -0.81
N ILE A 91 1.43 19.25 -0.31
CA ILE A 91 0.61 20.44 -0.60
C ILE A 91 1.28 21.71 -0.06
N GLN A 92 1.87 21.65 1.14
CA GLN A 92 2.56 22.80 1.71
C GLN A 92 3.80 23.19 0.89
N ILE A 93 4.54 22.23 0.34
CA ILE A 93 5.67 22.49 -0.57
C ILE A 93 5.17 23.19 -1.84
N GLU A 94 4.09 22.70 -2.44
CA GLU A 94 3.48 23.31 -3.63
C GLU A 94 3.00 24.75 -3.37
N ASN A 95 2.54 25.05 -2.15
CA ASN A 95 2.15 26.39 -1.71
C ASN A 95 3.33 27.31 -1.34
N GLY A 96 4.58 26.87 -1.53
CA GLY A 96 5.78 27.69 -1.35
C GLY A 96 6.32 27.75 0.09
N THR A 97 5.94 26.81 0.96
CA THR A 97 6.58 26.71 2.29
C THR A 97 8.02 26.18 2.19
N ALA A 98 8.86 26.51 3.18
CA ALA A 98 10.27 26.09 3.25
C ALA A 98 10.46 24.64 3.73
N LEU A 99 9.59 23.71 3.31
CA LEU A 99 9.77 22.29 3.52
C LEU A 99 10.68 21.70 2.43
N ASP A 100 11.57 20.80 2.84
CA ASP A 100 12.53 20.16 1.94
C ASP A 100 11.92 18.91 1.30
N ILE A 101 11.68 18.98 -0.02
CA ILE A 101 11.09 17.88 -0.78
C ILE A 101 11.92 16.59 -0.67
N SER A 102 13.25 16.68 -0.61
CA SER A 102 14.15 15.53 -0.53
C SER A 102 13.94 14.73 0.76
N LYS A 103 13.62 15.43 1.86
CA LYS A 103 13.32 14.78 3.15
C LYS A 103 11.95 14.11 3.13
N VAL A 104 10.97 14.78 2.53
CA VAL A 104 9.62 14.20 2.36
C VAL A 104 9.68 12.96 1.48
N GLU A 105 10.43 13.01 0.38
CA GLU A 105 10.70 11.85 -0.48
C GLU A 105 11.33 10.69 0.29
N PHE A 106 12.42 10.95 1.03
CA PHE A 106 13.10 9.92 1.80
C PHE A 106 12.16 9.22 2.81
N VAL A 107 11.39 9.99 3.57
CA VAL A 107 10.40 9.46 4.53
C VAL A 107 9.34 8.65 3.80
N THR A 108 8.87 9.13 2.65
CA THR A 108 7.85 8.44 1.84
C THR A 108 8.36 7.11 1.32
N PHE A 109 9.60 7.05 0.82
CA PHE A 109 10.20 5.79 0.37
C PHE A 109 10.29 4.78 1.51
N VAL A 110 10.78 5.19 2.69
CA VAL A 110 10.86 4.32 3.88
C VAL A 110 9.48 3.80 4.26
N LEU A 111 8.46 4.67 4.26
CA LEU A 111 7.07 4.29 4.53
C LEU A 111 6.56 3.27 3.50
N VAL A 112 6.77 3.49 2.20
CA VAL A 112 6.32 2.58 1.15
C VAL A 112 6.93 1.20 1.29
N PHE A 113 8.25 1.12 1.55
CA PHE A 113 8.91 -0.18 1.76
C PHE A 113 8.39 -0.89 3.00
N ALA A 114 8.24 -0.18 4.12
CA ALA A 114 7.69 -0.74 5.36
C ALA A 114 6.24 -1.21 5.17
N SER A 115 5.41 -0.42 4.49
CA SER A 115 4.03 -0.75 4.16
C SER A 115 3.93 -1.96 3.25
N ALA A 116 4.75 -2.05 2.21
CA ALA A 116 4.78 -3.18 1.29
C ALA A 116 5.16 -4.48 2.03
N PHE A 117 6.15 -4.41 2.92
CA PHE A 117 6.54 -5.53 3.77
C PHE A 117 5.41 -5.94 4.72
N HIS A 118 4.76 -4.97 5.36
CA HIS A 118 3.61 -5.22 6.25
C HIS A 118 2.45 -5.87 5.49
N GLY A 119 2.07 -5.32 4.33
CA GLY A 119 1.02 -5.90 3.48
C GLY A 119 1.35 -7.33 3.06
N TYR A 120 2.57 -7.59 2.60
CA TYR A 120 3.03 -8.94 2.24
C TYR A 120 2.96 -9.93 3.41
N SER A 121 3.38 -9.51 4.60
CA SER A 121 3.33 -10.31 5.82
C SER A 121 1.90 -10.71 6.19
N VAL A 122 0.96 -9.76 6.16
CA VAL A 122 -0.45 -10.00 6.46
C VAL A 122 -1.04 -11.04 5.52
N LEU A 123 -0.81 -10.89 4.22
CA LEU A 123 -1.43 -11.75 3.22
C LEU A 123 -0.87 -13.16 3.24
N THR A 124 0.44 -13.29 3.46
CA THR A 124 1.06 -14.61 3.51
C THR A 124 0.42 -15.45 4.61
N LYS A 125 0.10 -14.84 5.76
CA LYS A 125 -0.61 -15.52 6.84
C LYS A 125 -2.04 -15.88 6.44
N LEU A 126 -2.81 -14.91 5.92
CA LEU A 126 -4.21 -15.13 5.50
C LEU A 126 -4.33 -16.18 4.39
N ASP A 127 -3.34 -16.26 3.50
CA ASP A 127 -3.27 -17.22 2.41
C ASP A 127 -3.11 -18.65 2.94
N VAL A 128 -2.22 -18.85 3.92
CA VAL A 128 -2.01 -20.15 4.58
C VAL A 128 -3.27 -20.59 5.33
N GLU A 129 -3.89 -19.69 6.08
CA GLU A 129 -5.11 -20.00 6.85
C GLU A 129 -6.31 -20.33 5.95
N ALA A 130 -6.43 -19.67 4.79
CA ALA A 130 -7.47 -19.96 3.81
C ALA A 130 -7.32 -21.37 3.20
N ASP A 131 -6.09 -21.78 2.89
CA ASP A 131 -5.80 -23.13 2.36
C ASP A 131 -6.10 -24.21 3.42
N GLU A 132 -5.77 -23.97 4.69
CA GLU A 132 -6.06 -24.91 5.80
C GLU A 132 -7.56 -25.13 6.03
N GLN A 133 -8.37 -24.07 5.92
CA GLN A 133 -9.82 -24.17 6.07
C GLN A 133 -10.46 -24.98 4.94
N GLN A 134 -10.04 -24.78 3.68
CA GLN A 134 -10.54 -25.55 2.54
C GLN A 134 -10.23 -27.05 2.67
N ILE A 135 -9.05 -27.41 3.19
CA ILE A 135 -8.67 -28.82 3.43
C ILE A 135 -9.56 -29.44 4.52
N THR A 136 -9.92 -28.66 5.55
CA THR A 136 -10.75 -29.15 6.66
C THR A 136 -12.20 -29.35 6.23
N GLU A 137 -12.77 -28.41 5.48
CA GLU A 137 -14.14 -28.51 4.96
C GLU A 137 -14.27 -29.59 3.87
N GLY A 138 -13.27 -29.77 3.01
CA GLY A 138 -13.29 -30.82 1.97
C GLY A 138 -13.12 -32.25 2.49
N LYS A 139 -12.80 -32.43 3.78
CA LYS A 139 -12.71 -33.73 4.47
C LYS A 139 -13.96 -34.08 5.28
N ALA A 140 -14.92 -33.18 5.40
CA ALA A 140 -16.21 -33.39 6.08
C ALA A 140 -17.30 -33.80 5.08
#